data_AF-A0A8S4R8V2-F1
#
_entry.id   AF-A0A8S4R8V2-F1
#
_cell.length_a   1.000
_cell.length_b   1.000
_cell.length_c   1.000
_cell.angle_alpha   90.00
_cell.angle_beta   90.00
_cell.angle_gamma   90.00
#
_symmetry.space_group_name_H-M   'P 1'
#
loop_
_entity.id
_entity.type
_entity.pdbx_description
1 polymer ?
#
loop_
_entity_poly.entity_id
_entity_poly.type
_entity_poly.pdbx_seq_one_letter_code
_entity_poly.pdbx_strand_id
1 'polypeptide(L)'
;MRNVDLHRDLDLHTIAQYMKSLSKTYFENAVRHPNPLVVEASTYTPVPDVEPKRRRPKHVLDDPDDKITTDNVSQQHTHTQHT
;
A
#
# COMPACT_ATOMS: atom_id res chain seq x y z
N MET A 1 15.99 1.02 17.86
CA MET A 1 15.99 2.04 16.81
C MET A 1 14.66 2.77 16.82
N ARG A 2 14.64 4.10 16.90
CA ARG A 2 13.39 4.86 16.76
C ARG A 2 13.20 5.22 15.28
N ASN A 3 11.97 5.23 14.80
CA ASN A 3 11.66 5.49 13.38
C ASN A 3 12.14 6.87 12.88
N VAL A 4 12.28 7.84 13.79
CA VAL A 4 12.82 9.17 13.49
C VAL A 4 14.32 9.12 13.17
N ASP A 5 15.06 8.23 13.84
CA ASP A 5 16.50 8.04 13.61
C ASP A 5 16.66 7.41 12.21
N LEU A 6 15.86 6.38 11.90
CA LEU A 6 15.84 5.74 10.58
C LEU A 6 15.44 6.68 9.43
N HIS A 7 14.54 7.64 9.66
CA HIS A 7 14.15 8.63 8.65
C HIS A 7 15.31 9.54 8.23
N ARG A 8 16.19 9.87 9.19
CA ARG A 8 17.40 10.66 8.95
C ARG A 8 18.49 9.79 8.35
N ASP A 9 18.73 8.61 8.91
CA ASP A 9 19.78 7.70 8.45
C ASP A 9 19.58 7.25 6.99
N LEU A 10 18.32 7.11 6.56
CA LEU A 10 17.97 6.76 5.17
C LEU A 10 17.77 7.98 4.26
N ASP A 11 17.96 9.20 4.76
CA ASP A 11 17.75 10.45 4.01
C ASP A 11 16.40 10.49 3.28
N LEU A 12 15.33 10.01 3.93
CA LEU A 12 14.01 9.87 3.29
C LEU A 12 13.46 11.21 2.79
N HIS A 13 13.87 12.32 3.40
CA HIS A 13 13.51 13.66 2.93
C HIS A 13 14.08 13.94 1.53
N THR A 14 15.35 13.61 1.31
CA THR A 14 16.05 13.78 0.03
C THR A 14 15.46 12.87 -1.03
N ILE A 15 15.21 11.59 -0.69
CA ILE A 15 14.58 10.63 -1.61
C ILE A 15 13.18 11.11 -1.98
N ALA A 16 12.38 11.59 -1.03
CA ALA A 16 11.06 12.10 -1.31
C ALA A 16 11.08 13.32 -2.24
N GLN A 17 12.02 14.26 -2.03
CA GLN A 17 12.18 15.42 -2.91
C GLN A 17 12.60 15.03 -4.32
N TYR A 18 13.53 14.08 -4.45
CA TYR A 18 14.00 13.58 -5.73
C TYR A 18 12.90 12.80 -6.48
N MET A 19 12.19 11.91 -5.78
CA MET A 19 11.06 11.19 -6.35
C MET A 19 9.97 12.16 -6.81
N LYS A 20 9.68 13.20 -6.03
CA LYS A 20 8.70 14.21 -6.41
C LYS A 20 9.08 14.95 -7.70
N SER A 21 10.34 15.38 -7.83
CA SER A 21 10.78 16.10 -9.04
C SER A 21 10.82 15.18 -10.26
N LEU A 22 11.32 13.95 -10.12
CA LEU A 22 11.32 12.95 -11.19
C LEU A 22 9.92 12.53 -11.62
N SER A 23 9.03 12.27 -10.67
CA SER A 23 7.65 11.92 -10.99
C SER A 23 6.98 13.04 -11.77
N LYS A 24 7.19 14.31 -11.36
CA LYS A 24 6.66 15.45 -12.09
C LYS A 24 7.13 15.49 -13.53
N THR A 25 8.44 15.39 -13.79
CA THR A 25 8.97 15.41 -15.16
C THR A 25 8.51 14.21 -15.99
N TYR A 26 8.40 13.03 -15.37
CA TYR A 26 7.87 11.83 -16.01
C TYR A 26 6.41 12.03 -16.46
N PHE A 27 5.54 12.52 -15.58
CA PHE A 27 4.13 12.75 -15.89
C PHE A 27 3.93 13.89 -16.90
N GLU A 28 4.73 14.96 -16.85
CA GLU A 28 4.71 16.01 -17.88
C GLU A 28 5.08 15.47 -19.27
N ASN A 29 6.03 14.53 -19.34
CA ASN A 29 6.41 13.89 -20.60
C ASN A 29 5.36 12.88 -21.11
N ALA A 30 4.54 12.31 -20.22
CA ALA A 30 3.51 11.33 -20.60
C ALA A 30 2.49 11.90 -21.61
N VAL A 31 2.25 13.22 -21.59
CA VAL A 31 1.36 13.92 -22.53
C VAL A 31 1.85 13.84 -23.99
N ARG A 32 3.17 13.71 -24.20
CA ARG A 32 3.80 13.66 -25.52
C ARG A 32 4.36 12.27 -25.85
N HIS A 33 3.93 11.25 -25.12
CA HIS A 33 4.47 9.91 -25.25
C HIS A 33 4.09 9.30 -26.62
N PRO A 34 4.98 8.54 -27.29
CA PRO A 34 4.65 7.88 -28.57
C PRO A 34 3.56 6.82 -28.46
N ASN A 35 3.24 6.37 -27.24
CA ASN A 35 2.17 5.40 -26.98
C ASN A 35 0.86 6.14 -26.66
N PRO A 36 -0.20 6.00 -27.49
CA PRO A 36 -1.47 6.68 -27.27
C PRO A 36 -2.16 6.28 -25.96
N LEU A 37 -1.97 5.04 -25.47
CA LEU A 37 -2.55 4.59 -24.19
C LEU A 37 -1.99 5.37 -23.00
N VAL A 38 -0.70 5.74 -23.07
CA VAL A 38 -0.04 6.53 -22.03
C VAL A 38 -0.54 7.98 -22.07
N VAL A 39 -0.73 8.53 -23.27
CA VAL A 39 -1.29 9.87 -23.46
C VAL A 39 -2.72 9.94 -22.94
N GLU A 40 -3.57 8.95 -23.26
CA GLU A 40 -4.94 8.86 -22.75
C GLU A 40 -4.96 8.80 -21.21
N ALA A 41 -4.14 7.92 -20.62
CA ALA A 41 -4.03 7.79 -19.17
C ALA A 41 -3.51 9.07 -18.48
N SER A 42 -2.72 9.90 -19.17
CA SER A 42 -2.24 11.17 -18.61
C SER A 42 -3.36 12.17 -18.32
N THR A 43 -4.52 12.03 -18.99
CA THR A 43 -5.70 12.89 -18.78
C THR A 43 -6.63 12.38 -17.69
N TYR A 44 -6.31 11.23 -17.08
CA TYR A 44 -7.12 10.65 -16.01
C TYR A 44 -7.21 11.62 -14.83
N THR A 45 -8.43 12.07 -14.56
CA THR A 45 -8.73 12.81 -13.34
C THR A 45 -9.27 11.81 -12.32
N PRO A 46 -8.53 11.54 -11.22
CA PRO A 46 -9.07 10.70 -10.16
C PRO A 46 -10.35 11.34 -9.63
N VAL A 47 -11.38 10.53 -9.43
CA VAL A 47 -12.59 11.00 -8.77
C VAL A 47 -12.16 11.53 -7.39
N PRO A 48 -12.37 12.83 -7.09
CA PRO A 48 -11.96 13.39 -5.80
C PRO A 48 -12.68 12.60 -4.72
N ASP A 49 -11.92 12.09 -3.75
CA ASP A 49 -12.31 11.23 -2.62
C ASP A 49 -13.76 11.53 -2.14
N VAL A 50 -14.76 10.96 -2.80
CA VAL A 50 -16.19 11.27 -2.56
C VAL A 50 -16.70 10.52 -1.33
N GLU A 51 -15.84 9.73 -0.71
CA GLU A 51 -16.11 8.92 0.45
C GLU A 51 -15.16 9.37 1.57
N PRO A 52 -15.61 9.48 2.83
CA PRO A 52 -14.70 9.77 3.91
C PRO A 52 -13.60 8.71 3.88
N LYS A 53 -12.31 9.13 3.87
CA LYS A 53 -11.12 8.26 4.02
C LYS A 53 -11.50 7.10 4.93
N ARG A 54 -11.83 5.95 4.35
CA ARG A 54 -12.32 4.80 5.11
C ARG A 54 -11.14 4.33 5.94
N ARG A 55 -11.02 4.85 7.16
CA ARG A 55 -9.99 4.43 8.09
C ARG A 55 -10.30 2.96 8.35
N ARG A 56 -9.35 2.09 8.03
CA ARG A 56 -9.47 0.67 8.37
C ARG A 56 -9.83 0.59 9.86
N PRO A 57 -10.96 -0.05 10.23
CA PRO A 57 -11.33 -0.24 11.63
C PRO A 57 -10.11 -0.83 12.35
N LYS A 58 -9.62 -0.14 13.38
CA LYS A 58 -8.36 -0.53 14.05
C LYS A 58 -8.54 -1.69 15.02
N HIS A 59 -9.78 -2.05 15.32
CA HIS A 59 -10.14 -3.16 16.17
C HIS A 59 -11.65 -3.31 16.10
N VAL A 60 -12.12 -4.55 15.97
CA VAL A 60 -13.46 -5.11 16.24
C VAL A 60 -13.66 -6.21 15.21
N LEU A 61 -13.05 -7.37 15.50
CA LEU A 61 -13.56 -8.65 15.04
C LEU A 61 -14.38 -9.16 16.24
N ASP A 62 -15.61 -8.68 16.36
CA ASP A 62 -16.57 -9.18 17.37
C ASP A 62 -17.30 -10.43 16.85
N ASP A 63 -17.09 -10.76 15.57
CA ASP A 63 -17.67 -11.94 14.96
C ASP A 63 -16.94 -13.20 15.45
N PRO A 64 -17.67 -14.28 15.80
CA PRO A 64 -17.06 -15.57 16.06
C PRO A 64 -16.36 -16.10 14.80
N ASP A 65 -15.32 -16.90 14.99
CA ASP A 65 -14.56 -17.51 13.89
C ASP A 65 -15.51 -18.26 12.95
N ASP A 66 -15.41 -17.96 11.65
CA ASP A 66 -16.18 -18.63 10.63
C ASP A 66 -15.57 -20.00 10.26
N LYS A 67 -16.35 -20.82 9.55
CA LYS A 67 -15.95 -22.19 9.20
C LYS A 67 -14.60 -22.23 8.46
N ILE A 68 -14.34 -21.25 7.60
CA ILE A 68 -13.06 -21.16 6.85
C ILE A 68 -11.89 -20.81 7.78
N THR A 69 -12.12 -20.07 8.86
CA THR A 69 -11.14 -19.80 9.91
C THR A 69 -10.88 -21.04 10.77
N THR A 70 -11.94 -21.76 11.17
CA THR A 70 -11.81 -22.96 12.02
C THR A 70 -11.23 -24.18 11.30
N ASP A 71 -11.50 -24.33 10.00
CA ASP A 71 -11.02 -25.46 9.20
C ASP A 71 -9.48 -25.43 9.04
N ASN A 72 -8.86 -24.26 9.18
CA ASN A 72 -7.40 -24.08 9.14
C ASN A 72 -6.71 -24.39 10.49
N VAL A 73 -7.38 -24.20 11.62
CA VAL A 73 -6.82 -24.50 12.96
C VAL A 73 -6.66 -26.00 13.17
N SER A 74 -7.56 -26.80 12.60
CA SER A 74 -7.51 -28.26 12.67
C SER A 74 -6.27 -28.87 11.99
N GLN A 75 -5.57 -28.11 11.14
CA GLN A 75 -4.34 -28.56 10.49
C GLN A 75 -3.04 -28.16 11.22
N GLN A 76 -3.10 -27.24 12.20
CA GLN A 76 -1.90 -26.77 12.91
C GLN A 76 -1.59 -27.53 14.22
N HIS A 77 -2.48 -28.42 14.67
CA HIS A 77 -2.26 -29.26 15.85
C HIS A 77 -1.76 -30.67 15.49
N THR A 78 -0.77 -30.83 14.62
CA THR A 78 -0.09 -32.14 14.45
C THR A 78 1.43 -32.06 14.49
N HIS A 79 1.99 -31.03 15.13
CA HIS A 79 3.41 -31.02 15.42
C HIS A 79 3.66 -30.44 16.81
N THR A 80 3.69 -31.30 17.84
CA THR A 80 4.64 -31.29 18.97
C THR A 80 4.33 -32.47 19.89
N GLN A 81 5.36 -33.30 20.11
CA GLN A 81 5.55 -34.33 21.17
C GLN A 81 5.27 -35.80 20.82
N HIS A 82 6.32 -36.51 20.41
CA HIS A 82 6.62 -37.84 20.95
C HIS A 82 7.97 -37.76 21.67
N THR A 83 7.94 -38.27 22.91
CA THR A 83 9.04 -38.55 23.85
C THR A 83 10.25 -39.24 23.27
#